data_AF-A0A543NLU1-F1
#
_entry.id   AF-A0A543NLU1-F1
#
_cell.length_a   1.000
_cell.length_b   1.000
_cell.length_c   1.000
_cell.angle_alpha   90.00
_cell.angle_beta   90.00
_cell.angle_gamma   90.00
#
_symmetry.space_group_name_H-M   'P 1'
#
loop_
_entity.id
_entity.type
_entity.pdbx_description
1 polymer ?
#
loop_
_entity_poly.entity_id
_entity_poly.type
_entity_poly.pdbx_seq_one_letter_code
_entity_poly.pdbx_strand_id
1 'polypeptide(L)'
;MVDEVMLAVAGAVAGKAAESLTEGARTAVRNLRRALRARSEEQPETQRALEAARDEDGEDERLVSEFAERLAAVAEHDPEIRRLTEDLRPHVTAGSGNVTNTVRGNVSGTLVQGRDFHGDMTIGGQ
;
A
#
# COMPACT_ATOMS: atom_id res chain seq x y z
N MET A 1 17.82 -6.72 1.27
CA MET A 1 16.49 -7.36 1.23
C MET A 1 15.46 -6.30 1.51
N VAL A 2 14.54 -6.09 0.58
CA VAL A 2 13.37 -5.22 0.80
C VAL A 2 12.41 -5.89 1.78
N ASP A 3 11.83 -5.09 2.67
CA ASP A 3 10.80 -5.57 3.61
C ASP A 3 9.51 -5.95 2.86
N GLU A 4 8.75 -6.90 3.41
CA GLU A 4 7.49 -7.40 2.81
C GLU A 4 6.49 -6.26 2.54
N VAL A 5 6.47 -5.22 3.38
CA VAL A 5 5.59 -4.07 3.16
C VAL A 5 6.00 -3.29 1.92
N MET A 6 7.31 -3.14 1.66
CA MET A 6 7.79 -2.45 0.45
C MET A 6 7.44 -3.24 -0.81
N LEU A 7 7.52 -4.56 -0.77
CA LEU A 7 7.09 -5.44 -1.85
C LEU A 7 5.58 -5.29 -2.13
N ALA A 8 4.77 -5.21 -1.07
CA ALA A 8 3.33 -4.99 -1.19
C ALA A 8 2.99 -3.60 -1.75
N VAL A 9 3.72 -2.54 -1.33
CA VAL A 9 3.59 -1.20 -1.94
C VAL A 9 3.95 -1.24 -3.41
N ALA A 10 5.09 -1.84 -3.76
CA ALA A 10 5.52 -1.99 -5.14
C ALA A 10 4.48 -2.73 -5.99
N GLY A 11 3.93 -3.84 -5.49
CA GLY A 11 2.86 -4.59 -6.15
C GLY A 11 1.57 -3.79 -6.32
N ALA A 12 1.14 -3.04 -5.30
CA ALA A 12 -0.03 -2.16 -5.40
C ALA A 12 0.18 -1.03 -6.43
N VAL A 13 1.40 -0.47 -6.48
CA VAL A 13 1.78 0.58 -7.43
C VAL A 13 1.99 0.01 -8.83
N ALA A 14 2.38 -1.25 -8.97
CA ALA A 14 2.45 -1.99 -10.23
C ALA A 14 1.05 -2.37 -10.73
N GLY A 15 0.10 -2.67 -9.85
CA GLY A 15 -1.30 -2.93 -10.22
C GLY A 15 -1.86 -4.26 -9.71
N LYS A 16 -1.03 -5.13 -9.12
CA LYS A 16 -1.39 -6.47 -8.63
C LYS A 16 -2.62 -6.52 -7.70
N ALA A 17 -2.90 -5.42 -7.00
CA ALA A 17 -3.99 -5.34 -6.02
C ALA A 17 -5.03 -4.26 -6.33
N ALA A 18 -4.99 -3.62 -7.51
CA ALA A 18 -5.78 -2.42 -7.81
C ALA A 18 -7.29 -2.58 -7.59
N GLU A 19 -7.82 -3.79 -7.81
CA GLU A 19 -9.23 -4.13 -7.63
C GLU A 19 -9.65 -4.14 -6.16
N SER A 20 -8.76 -4.56 -5.26
CA SER A 20 -9.00 -4.69 -3.81
C SER A 20 -8.63 -3.43 -3.01
N LEU A 21 -8.14 -2.38 -3.67
CA LEU A 21 -7.76 -1.13 -3.01
C LEU A 21 -8.97 -0.27 -2.67
N THR A 22 -8.97 0.29 -1.46
CA THR A 22 -9.89 1.38 -1.07
C THR A 22 -9.66 2.64 -1.89
N GLU A 23 -10.64 3.55 -1.95
CA GLU A 23 -10.50 4.84 -2.65
C GLU A 23 -9.32 5.69 -2.17
N GLY A 24 -9.02 5.62 -0.86
CA GLY A 24 -7.83 6.27 -0.26
C GLY A 24 -6.53 5.68 -0.82
N ALA A 25 -6.45 4.34 -0.85
CA ALA A 25 -5.30 3.63 -1.40
C ALA A 25 -5.11 3.89 -2.90
N ARG A 26 -6.20 3.92 -3.69
CA ARG A 26 -6.15 4.28 -5.13
C ARG A 26 -5.60 5.70 -5.33
N THR A 27 -6.00 6.64 -4.50
CA THR A 27 -5.50 8.02 -4.54
C THR A 27 -4.02 8.08 -4.18
N ALA A 28 -3.59 7.37 -3.13
CA ALA A 28 -2.20 7.31 -2.71
C ALA A 28 -1.30 6.65 -3.78
N VAL A 29 -1.74 5.54 -4.38
CA VAL A 29 -1.07 4.88 -5.52
C VAL A 29 -0.94 5.86 -6.69
N ARG A 30 -2.01 6.59 -7.05
CA ARG A 30 -1.97 7.57 -8.13
C ARG A 30 -0.97 8.69 -7.85
N ASN A 31 -0.90 9.18 -6.61
CA ASN A 31 0.02 10.23 -6.22
C ASN A 31 1.48 9.75 -6.29
N LEU A 32 1.77 8.55 -5.78
CA LEU A 32 3.10 7.95 -5.87
C LEU A 32 3.52 7.73 -7.33
N ARG A 33 2.63 7.20 -8.18
CA ARG A 33 2.88 7.04 -9.62
C ARG A 33 3.19 8.39 -10.29
N ARG A 34 2.47 9.45 -9.92
CA ARG A 34 2.70 10.79 -10.45
C ARG A 34 4.05 11.34 -10.02
N ALA A 35 4.44 11.17 -8.75
CA ALA A 35 5.72 11.60 -8.24
C ALA A 35 6.88 10.85 -8.91
N LEU A 36 6.78 9.51 -9.05
CA LEU A 36 7.76 8.71 -9.78
C LEU A 36 7.91 9.15 -11.23
N ARG A 37 6.81 9.47 -11.91
CA ARG A 37 6.83 10.01 -13.27
C ARG A 37 7.44 11.42 -13.33
N ALA A 38 7.21 12.27 -12.33
CA ALA A 38 7.83 13.59 -12.28
C ALA A 38 9.36 13.49 -12.08
N ARG A 39 9.83 12.43 -11.43
CA ARG A 39 11.25 12.15 -11.21
C ARG A 39 11.85 11.21 -12.25
N SER A 40 11.13 10.90 -13.34
CA SER A 40 11.64 9.97 -14.36
C SER A 40 12.87 10.51 -15.09
N GLU A 41 13.03 11.83 -15.17
CA GLU A 41 14.22 12.46 -15.78
C GLU A 41 15.47 12.24 -14.93
N GLU A 42 15.32 12.23 -13.60
CA GLU A 42 16.41 12.01 -12.65
C GLU A 42 16.63 10.51 -12.39
N GLN A 43 15.57 9.70 -12.49
CA GLN A 43 15.58 8.27 -12.16
C GLN A 43 14.87 7.42 -13.22
N PRO A 44 15.44 7.32 -14.44
CA PRO A 44 14.83 6.57 -15.55
C PRO A 44 14.74 5.07 -15.25
N GLU A 45 15.64 4.53 -14.43
CA GLU A 45 15.65 3.10 -14.08
C GLU A 45 14.46 2.71 -13.20
N THR A 46 14.08 3.56 -12.24
CA THR A 46 12.90 3.33 -11.39
C THR A 46 11.61 3.36 -12.20
N GLN A 47 11.53 4.27 -13.18
CA GLN A 47 10.39 4.36 -14.08
C GLN A 47 10.29 3.13 -14.99
N ARG A 48 11.40 2.64 -15.54
CA ARG A 48 11.45 1.39 -16.32
C ARG A 48 11.04 0.17 -15.49
N ALA A 49 11.49 0.10 -14.24
CA ALA A 49 11.13 -1.00 -13.34
C ALA A 49 9.62 -1.02 -13.05
N LEU A 50 9.03 0.16 -12.85
CA LEU A 50 7.58 0.31 -12.69
C LEU A 50 6.81 -0.13 -13.94
N GLU A 51 7.30 0.21 -15.13
CA GLU A 51 6.68 -0.19 -16.40
C GLU A 51 6.81 -1.71 -16.62
N ALA A 52 7.99 -2.28 -16.42
CA ALA A 52 8.19 -3.73 -16.52
C ALA A 52 7.30 -4.51 -15.54
N ALA A 53 7.20 -4.05 -14.29
CA ALA A 53 6.31 -4.66 -13.30
C ALA A 53 4.81 -4.50 -13.65
N ARG A 54 4.44 -3.54 -14.51
CA ARG A 54 3.07 -3.34 -15.01
C ARG A 54 2.73 -4.16 -16.24
N ASP A 55 3.67 -4.30 -17.17
CA ASP A 55 3.45 -5.01 -18.42
C ASP A 55 3.14 -6.49 -18.18
N GLU A 56 3.71 -7.07 -17.13
CA GLU A 56 3.39 -8.42 -16.65
C GLU A 56 2.26 -8.42 -15.61
N ASP A 57 1.43 -7.37 -15.55
CA ASP A 57 0.31 -7.18 -14.60
C ASP A 57 0.69 -7.37 -13.10
N GLY A 58 1.98 -7.30 -12.77
CA GLY A 58 2.51 -7.61 -11.43
C GLY A 58 2.49 -9.11 -11.08
N GLU A 59 2.38 -9.99 -12.09
CA GLU A 59 2.40 -11.45 -11.97
C GLU A 59 3.83 -11.99 -11.77
N ASP A 60 4.84 -11.40 -12.43
CA ASP A 60 6.25 -11.77 -12.21
C ASP A 60 6.77 -11.13 -10.91
N GLU A 61 6.84 -11.97 -9.86
CA GLU A 61 7.34 -11.59 -8.54
C GLU A 61 8.77 -11.01 -8.57
N ARG A 62 9.59 -11.43 -9.54
CA ARG A 62 10.96 -10.91 -9.68
C ARG A 62 10.95 -9.45 -10.12
N LEU A 63 10.07 -9.08 -11.06
CA LEU A 63 9.94 -7.69 -11.53
C LEU A 63 9.37 -6.79 -10.44
N VAL A 64 8.41 -7.29 -9.67
CA VAL A 64 7.86 -6.57 -8.50
C VAL A 64 8.94 -6.38 -7.44
N SER A 65 9.76 -7.39 -7.17
CA SER A 65 10.89 -7.29 -6.23
C SER A 65 11.94 -6.30 -6.70
N GLU A 66 12.34 -6.34 -7.97
CA GLU A 66 13.30 -5.39 -8.55
C GLU A 66 12.77 -3.95 -8.48
N PHE A 67 11.48 -3.75 -8.75
CA PHE A 67 10.85 -2.45 -8.57
C PHE A 67 10.81 -2.02 -7.09
N ALA A 68 10.51 -2.94 -6.16
CA ALA A 68 10.53 -2.64 -4.73
C ALA A 68 11.91 -2.20 -4.24
N GLU A 69 12.98 -2.83 -4.71
CA GLU A 69 14.37 -2.46 -4.39
C GLU A 69 14.70 -1.06 -4.87
N ARG A 70 14.35 -0.72 -6.11
CA ARG A 70 14.54 0.63 -6.64
C ARG A 70 13.68 1.65 -5.93
N LEU A 71 12.41 1.34 -5.64
CA LEU A 71 11.51 2.22 -4.91
C LEU A 71 12.03 2.53 -3.50
N ALA A 72 12.61 1.55 -2.81
CA ALA A 72 13.26 1.75 -1.52
C ALA A 72 14.45 2.72 -1.64
N ALA A 73 15.34 2.49 -2.60
CA ALA A 73 16.50 3.37 -2.84
C ALA A 73 16.06 4.81 -3.18
N VAL A 74 15.03 4.97 -4.00
CA VAL A 74 14.45 6.30 -4.32
C VAL A 74 13.90 6.96 -3.06
N ALA A 75 13.16 6.22 -2.23
CA ALA A 75 12.57 6.74 -1.00
C ALA A 75 13.63 7.16 0.04
N GLU A 76 14.84 6.61 -0.01
CA GLU A 76 15.93 7.06 0.87
C GLU A 76 16.44 8.46 0.50
N HIS A 77 16.42 8.81 -0.79
CA HIS A 77 16.94 10.07 -1.31
C HIS A 77 15.86 11.11 -1.61
N ASP A 78 14.60 10.69 -1.75
CA ASP A 78 13.47 11.55 -2.08
C ASP A 78 12.44 11.60 -0.94
N PRO A 79 12.37 12.71 -0.19
CA PRO A 79 11.45 12.86 0.93
C PRO A 79 9.97 12.78 0.54
N GLU A 80 9.62 13.17 -0.70
CA GLU A 80 8.25 13.14 -1.20
C GLU A 80 7.84 11.69 -1.50
N ILE A 81 8.70 10.95 -2.20
CA ILE A 81 8.48 9.52 -2.46
C ILE A 81 8.42 8.74 -1.15
N ARG A 82 9.32 9.03 -0.20
CA ARG A 82 9.27 8.42 1.14
C ARG A 82 7.93 8.63 1.81
N ARG A 83 7.43 9.87 1.82
CA ARG A 83 6.14 10.21 2.43
C ARG A 83 4.98 9.46 1.76
N LEU A 84 4.98 9.39 0.43
CA LEU A 84 3.93 8.73 -0.34
C LEU A 84 3.96 7.21 -0.16
N THR A 85 5.15 6.62 -0.05
CA THR A 85 5.31 5.20 0.31
C THR A 85 4.78 4.93 1.71
N GLU A 86 5.13 5.75 2.70
CA GLU A 86 4.62 5.62 4.09
C GLU A 86 3.09 5.77 4.18
N ASP A 87 2.49 6.66 3.38
CA ASP A 87 1.03 6.83 3.28
C ASP A 87 0.36 5.56 2.73
N LEU A 88 1.03 4.81 1.85
CA LEU A 88 0.54 3.56 1.28
C LEU A 88 0.69 2.34 2.19
N ARG A 89 1.66 2.33 3.10
CA ARG A 89 1.91 1.20 4.02
C ARG A 89 0.64 0.69 4.72
N PRO A 90 -0.18 1.52 5.42
CA PRO A 90 -1.38 1.03 6.09
C PRO A 90 -2.41 0.40 5.15
N HIS A 91 -2.42 0.79 3.87
CA HIS A 91 -3.35 0.27 2.89
C HIS A 91 -2.94 -1.09 2.33
N VAL A 92 -1.64 -1.39 2.27
CA VAL A 92 -1.14 -2.66 1.74
C VAL A 92 -0.93 -3.72 2.83
N THR A 93 -0.62 -3.30 4.06
CA THR A 93 -0.53 -4.23 5.21
C THR A 93 -1.88 -4.80 5.61
N ALA A 94 -2.99 -4.09 5.32
CA ALA A 94 -4.35 -4.58 5.56
C ALA A 94 -4.75 -5.76 4.64
N GLY A 95 -4.07 -5.93 3.50
CA GLY A 95 -4.37 -6.99 2.52
C GLY A 95 -4.04 -8.41 2.98
N SER A 96 -3.23 -8.59 4.04
CA SER A 96 -2.83 -9.91 4.57
C SER A 96 -3.74 -10.42 5.71
N GLY A 97 -5.01 -10.00 5.74
CA GLY A 97 -5.95 -10.38 6.81
C GLY A 97 -5.82 -9.58 8.09
N ASN A 98 -5.26 -8.37 8.01
CA ASN A 98 -5.18 -7.43 9.12
C ASN A 98 -6.28 -6.39 9.05
N VAL A 99 -7.10 -6.33 10.10
CA VAL A 99 -8.15 -5.33 10.24
C VAL A 99 -7.57 -4.08 10.86
N THR A 100 -7.57 -2.99 10.10
CA THR A 100 -7.25 -1.65 10.60
C THR A 100 -8.56 -0.92 10.87
N ASN A 101 -8.94 -0.79 12.14
CA ASN A 101 -10.06 0.07 12.53
C ASN A 101 -9.53 1.39 13.06
N THR A 102 -9.85 2.50 12.39
CA THR A 102 -9.48 3.85 12.82
C THR A 102 -10.70 4.58 13.37
N VAL A 103 -10.72 4.88 14.68
CA VAL A 103 -11.77 5.70 15.31
C VAL A 103 -11.26 7.12 15.48
N ARG A 104 -12.02 8.11 15.00
CA ARG A 104 -11.76 9.53 15.23
C ARG A 104 -13.01 10.18 15.83
N GLY A 105 -12.87 10.80 17.00
CA GLY A 105 -13.94 11.45 17.77
C GLY A 105 -13.97 11.02 19.24
N ASN A 106 -14.78 11.68 20.06
CA ASN A 106 -14.93 11.33 21.47
C ASN A 106 -16.01 10.24 21.61
N VAL A 107 -15.60 9.00 21.90
CA VAL A 107 -16.54 7.89 22.11
C VAL A 107 -17.05 7.94 23.54
N SER A 108 -18.37 8.11 23.70
CA SER A 108 -19.01 8.21 25.03
C SER A 108 -19.65 6.89 25.50
N GLY A 109 -19.42 5.78 24.79
CA GLY A 109 -19.99 4.45 25.06
C GLY A 109 -19.06 3.29 24.66
N THR A 110 -19.58 2.05 24.60
CA THR A 110 -18.78 0.86 24.30
C THR A 110 -18.44 0.76 22.82
N LEU A 111 -17.15 0.75 22.49
CA LEU A 111 -16.62 0.49 21.16
C LEU A 111 -16.28 -0.99 21.03
N VAL A 112 -16.86 -1.68 20.04
CA VAL A 112 -16.52 -3.08 19.71
C VAL A 112 -15.89 -3.12 18.32
N GLN A 113 -14.69 -3.68 18.25
CA GLN A 113 -13.92 -3.84 17.02
C GLN A 113 -13.44 -5.28 16.91
N GLY A 114 -13.61 -5.88 15.74
CA GLY A 114 -13.17 -7.24 15.47
C GLY A 114 -13.07 -7.52 13.98
N ARG A 115 -12.36 -8.61 13.63
CA ARG A 115 -12.16 -9.06 12.25
C ARG A 115 -13.26 -10.01 11.80
N ASP A 116 -13.49 -11.05 12.59
CA ASP A 116 -14.50 -12.08 12.33
C ASP A 116 -15.28 -12.31 13.62
N PHE A 117 -16.59 -12.46 13.49
CA PHE A 117 -17.48 -12.85 14.59
C PHE A 117 -18.26 -14.08 14.16
N HIS A 118 -18.15 -15.16 14.94
CA HIS A 118 -18.82 -16.43 14.66
C HIS A 118 -19.58 -16.89 15.91
N GLY A 119 -20.80 -17.39 15.70
CA GLY A 119 -21.73 -17.74 16.77
C GLY A 119 -22.62 -16.58 17.21
N ASP A 120 -23.46 -16.83 18.22
CA ASP A 120 -24.38 -15.82 18.74
C ASP A 120 -23.63 -14.77 19.57
N MET A 121 -23.93 -13.50 19.31
CA MET A 121 -23.38 -12.36 20.04
C MET A 121 -24.50 -11.55 20.68
N THR A 122 -24.45 -11.40 22.00
CA THR A 122 -25.36 -10.52 22.74
C THR A 122 -24.56 -9.33 23.28
N ILE A 123 -24.94 -8.12 22.86
CA ILE A 123 -24.34 -6.88 23.35
C ILE A 123 -25.41 -6.06 24.06
N GLY A 124 -25.18 -5.86 25.36
CA GLY A 124 -26.20 -5.35 26.28
C GLY A 124 -27.03 -6.49 26.86
N GLY A 125 -27.13 -6.50 28.19
CA GLY A 125 -28.04 -7.34 28.97
C GLY A 125 -28.59 -6.47 30.09
N GLN A 126 -29.90 -6.57 30.34
CA GLN A 126 -30.47 -6.07 31.59
C GLN A 126 -30.02 -6.96 32.76
#